data_AF-A0A959NSL0-F1
#
_entry.id   AF-A0A959NSL0-F1
#
_cell.length_a   1.000
_cell.length_b   1.000
_cell.length_c   1.000
_cell.angle_alpha   90.00
_cell.angle_beta   90.00
_cell.angle_gamma   90.00
#
_symmetry.space_group_name_H-M   'P 1'
#
loop_
_entity.id
_entity.type
_entity.pdbx_description
1 polymer ?
#
loop_
_entity_poly.entity_id
_entity_poly.type
_entity_poly.pdbx_seq_one_letter_code
_entity_poly.pdbx_strand_id
1 'polypeptide(L)' 'MVIIFQELENNTQAILSDRENEVLSELALGKKYKQIAEKLFVSVNTIHFHMKNIYQKLNVHSRHEAIATAFGIGLK' A
#
# COMPACT_ATOMS: atom_id res chain seq x y z
N MET A 1 23.71 16.93 2.34
CA MET A 1 23.22 15.62 2.83
C MET A 1 21.76 15.75 3.27
N VAL A 2 20.86 16.22 2.39
CA VAL A 2 19.41 16.36 2.66
C VAL A 2 18.60 16.14 1.36
N ILE A 3 19.06 15.24 0.47
CA ILE A 3 18.41 15.02 -0.84
C ILE A 3 17.78 13.61 -0.95
N ILE A 4 18.15 12.65 -0.10
CA ILE A 4 17.77 11.24 -0.29
C ILE A 4 16.31 10.94 0.11
N PHE A 5 15.71 11.69 1.04
CA PHE A 5 14.36 11.36 1.53
C PHE A 5 13.23 11.66 0.53
N GLN A 6 13.41 12.66 -0.34
CA GLN A 6 12.38 13.09 -1.29
C GLN A 6 12.24 12.14 -2.50
N GLU A 7 13.24 11.30 -2.73
CA GLU A 7 13.30 10.39 -3.88
C GLU A 7 12.55 9.08 -3.65
N LEU A 8 12.31 8.70 -2.38
CA LEU A 8 11.57 7.48 -2.03
C LEU A 8 10.05 7.68 -2.12
N GLU A 9 9.52 8.85 -1.74
CA GLU A 9 8.08 9.15 -1.79
C GLU A 9 7.53 9.12 -3.24
N ASN A 10 8.32 9.57 -4.22
CA ASN A 10 7.91 9.57 -5.62
C ASN A 10 7.99 8.18 -6.28
N ASN A 11 8.82 7.28 -5.74
CA ASN A 11 9.07 5.98 -6.37
C ASN A 11 7.99 4.95 -6.02
N THR A 12 7.41 5.01 -4.82
CA THR A 12 6.36 4.04 -4.42
C THR A 12 5.07 4.21 -5.22
N GLN A 13 4.67 5.47 -5.48
CA GLN A 13 3.55 5.76 -6.38
C GLN A 13 3.80 5.27 -7.80
N ALA A 14 5.06 5.27 -8.26
CA ALA A 14 5.44 4.77 -9.58
C ALA A 14 5.49 3.23 -9.65
N ILE A 15 5.70 2.53 -8.53
CA ILE A 15 5.80 1.07 -8.46
C ILE A 15 4.41 0.41 -8.38
N LEU A 16 3.48 1.01 -7.64
CA LEU A 16 2.13 0.49 -7.46
C LEU A 16 1.18 1.03 -8.54
N SER A 17 0.20 0.22 -8.94
CA SER A 17 -0.90 0.70 -9.76
C SER A 17 -1.82 1.63 -8.97
N ASP A 18 -2.58 2.46 -9.65
CA ASP A 18 -3.56 3.38 -9.03
C ASP A 18 -4.48 2.64 -8.06
N ARG A 19 -4.94 1.44 -8.42
CA ARG A 19 -5.79 0.62 -7.54
C ARG A 19 -5.07 0.08 -6.31
N GLU A 20 -3.81 -0.30 -6.45
CA GLU A 20 -3.01 -0.73 -5.30
C GLU A 20 -2.72 0.45 -4.36
N ASN A 21 -2.47 1.65 -4.90
CA ASN A 21 -2.33 2.88 -4.12
C ASN A 21 -3.62 3.25 -3.37
N GLU A 22 -4.78 3.14 -4.01
CA GLU A 22 -6.08 3.34 -3.37
C GLU A 22 -6.30 2.35 -2.21
N VAL A 23 -6.08 1.05 -2.44
CA VAL A 23 -6.21 0.02 -1.41
C VAL A 23 -5.31 0.32 -0.22
N LEU A 24 -4.06 0.70 -0.47
CA LEU A 24 -3.08 0.97 0.56
C LEU A 24 -3.40 2.24 1.36
N SER A 25 -3.93 3.27 0.69
CA SER A 25 -4.41 4.48 1.35
C SER A 25 -5.55 4.17 2.33
N GLU A 26 -6.53 3.36 1.92
CA GLU A 26 -7.62 2.96 2.80
C GLU A 26 -7.15 2.08 3.98
N LEU A 27 -6.09 1.29 3.79
CA LEU A 27 -5.49 0.51 4.86
C LEU A 27 -4.82 1.37 5.91
N ALA A 28 -4.16 2.45 5.52
CA ALA A 28 -3.56 3.42 6.43
C ALA A 28 -4.61 4.17 7.25
N LEU A 29 -5.81 4.36 6.70
CA LEU A 29 -6.97 4.86 7.44
C LEU A 29 -7.56 3.82 8.43
N GLY A 30 -6.92 2.66 8.59
CA GLY A 30 -7.34 1.62 9.54
C GLY A 30 -8.52 0.77 9.05
N LYS A 31 -8.93 0.88 7.78
CA LYS A 31 -10.08 0.12 7.27
C LYS A 31 -9.77 -1.37 7.17
N LYS A 32 -10.81 -2.19 7.35
CA LYS A 32 -10.77 -3.64 7.14
C LYS A 32 -11.02 -3.96 5.67
N TYR A 33 -10.50 -5.08 5.17
CA TYR A 33 -10.64 -5.47 3.76
C TYR A 33 -12.08 -5.47 3.25
N LYS A 34 -13.05 -5.87 4.06
CA LYS A 34 -14.48 -5.80 3.71
C LYS A 34 -14.95 -4.37 3.44
N GLN A 35 -14.56 -3.41 4.26
CA GLN A 35 -14.93 -2.00 4.09
C GLN A 35 -14.27 -1.38 2.85
N ILE A 36 -13.03 -1.80 2.55
CA ILE A 36 -12.31 -1.37 1.35
C ILE A 36 -12.98 -1.96 0.09
N ALA A 37 -13.32 -3.25 0.13
CA ALA A 37 -14.04 -3.93 -0.94
C ALA A 37 -15.38 -3.25 -1.24
N GLU A 38 -16.17 -2.95 -0.21
CA GLU A 38 -17.42 -2.19 -0.33
C GLU A 38 -17.20 -0.80 -0.93
N LYS A 39 -16.21 -0.04 -0.43
CA LYS A 39 -15.91 1.31 -0.94
C LYS A 39 -15.45 1.33 -2.40
N LEU A 40 -14.64 0.35 -2.80
CA LEU A 40 -14.09 0.26 -4.14
C LEU A 40 -14.99 -0.54 -5.10
N PHE A 41 -16.17 -0.99 -4.65
CA PHE A 41 -17.13 -1.79 -5.42
C PHE A 41 -16.51 -3.08 -6.01
N VAL A 42 -15.68 -3.77 -5.22
CA VAL A 42 -15.03 -5.03 -5.59
C VAL A 42 -15.26 -6.10 -4.53
N SER A 43 -14.87 -7.35 -4.83
CA SER A 43 -14.93 -8.43 -3.84
C SER A 43 -13.79 -8.34 -2.83
N VAL A 44 -13.96 -8.94 -1.65
CA VAL A 44 -12.85 -9.09 -0.67
C VAL A 44 -11.69 -9.90 -1.27
N ASN A 45 -11.98 -10.87 -2.14
CA ASN A 45 -10.95 -11.63 -2.84
C ASN A 45 -10.13 -10.74 -3.79
N THR A 46 -10.76 -9.75 -4.43
CA THR A 46 -10.06 -8.75 -5.25
C THR A 46 -9.12 -7.91 -4.38
N ILE A 47 -9.55 -7.53 -3.17
CA ILE A 47 -8.66 -6.84 -2.22
C ILE A 47 -7.47 -7.73 -1.82
N HIS A 48 -7.70 -9.02 -1.55
CA HIS A 48 -6.60 -9.96 -1.27
C HIS A 48 -5.62 -10.09 -2.44
N PHE A 49 -6.13 -10.09 -3.68
CA PHE A 49 -5.29 -10.09 -4.88
C PHE A 49 -4.41 -8.83 -4.95
N HIS A 50 -4.98 -7.65 -4.78
CA HIS A 50 -4.21 -6.40 -4.71
C HIS A 50 -3.17 -6.43 -3.58
N MET A 51 -3.53 -6.94 -2.40
CA MET A 51 -2.60 -7.06 -1.27
C MET A 51 -1.42 -7.97 -1.57
N LYS A 52 -1.65 -9.11 -2.24
CA LYS A 52 -0.57 -10.00 -2.65
C LYS A 52 0.42 -9.28 -3.59
N ASN A 53 -0.11 -8.53 -4.57
CA ASN A 53 0.74 -7.80 -5.51
C ASN A 53 1.48 -6.65 -4.84
N ILE A 54 0.83 -5.91 -3.94
CA ILE A 54 1.46 -4.87 -3.11
C ILE A 54 2.65 -5.45 -2.35
N TYR A 55 2.45 -6.57 -1.64
CA TYR A 55 3.51 -7.21 -0.87
C TYR A 55 4.69 -7.62 -1.74
N GLN A 56 4.42 -8.18 -2.92
CA GLN A 56 5.47 -8.54 -3.88
C GLN A 56 6.21 -7.32 -4.42
N LYS A 57 5.49 -6.26 -4.80
CA LYS A 57 6.07 -5.04 -5.39
C LYS A 57 6.87 -4.22 -4.39
N LEU A 58 6.41 -4.15 -3.14
CA LEU A 58 7.12 -3.46 -2.06
C LEU A 58 8.16 -4.33 -1.36
N ASN A 59 8.21 -5.63 -1.69
CA ASN A 59 9.06 -6.64 -1.05
C ASN A 59 8.89 -6.66 0.49
N VAL A 60 7.64 -6.74 0.94
CA VAL A 60 7.23 -6.75 2.36
C VAL A 60 6.35 -7.96 2.66
N HIS A 61 6.22 -8.31 3.93
CA HIS A 61 5.49 -9.50 4.37
C HIS A 61 4.28 -9.21 5.25
N SER A 62 4.10 -7.96 5.69
CA SER A 62 3.01 -7.58 6.57
C SER A 62 2.28 -6.31 6.14
N ARG A 63 1.04 -6.17 6.60
CA ARG A 63 0.24 -4.96 6.42
C ARG A 63 0.95 -3.73 6.97
N HIS A 64 1.56 -3.88 8.15
CA HIS A 64 2.26 -2.78 8.82
C HIS A 64 3.48 -2.35 8.02
N GLU A 65 4.28 -3.30 7.53
CA GLU A 65 5.40 -3.00 6.62
C GLU A 65 4.94 -2.35 5.32
N ALA A 66 3.85 -2.83 4.71
CA ALA A 66 3.34 -2.23 3.47
C ALA A 66 2.91 -0.77 3.67
N ILE A 67 2.22 -0.47 4.76
CA ILE A 67 1.85 0.91 5.13
C ILE A 67 3.12 1.72 5.43
N ALA A 68 4.02 1.20 6.27
CA ALA A 68 5.29 1.84 6.60
C ALA A 68 6.10 2.23 5.36
N THR A 69 6.31 1.28 4.46
CA THR A 69 7.09 1.47 3.23
C THR A 69 6.43 2.50 2.31
N ALA A 70 5.11 2.46 2.15
CA ALA A 70 4.42 3.38 1.25
C ALA A 70 4.28 4.82 1.79
N PHE A 71 4.25 4.99 3.12
CA PHE A 71 4.20 6.32 3.75
C PHE A 71 5.59 6.80 4.23
N GLY A 72 6.66 6.07 3.90
CA GLY A 72 8.03 6.41 4.33
C GLY A 72 8.27 6.33 5.84
N ILE A 73 7.34 5.73 6.59
CA ILE A 73 7.44 5.55 8.03
C ILE A 73 8.30 4.30 8.24
N GLY A 74 9.64 4.44 8.19
CA GLY A 74 10.56 3.31 8.28
C GLY A 74 10.41 2.49 9.57
N LEU A 75 9.54 1.48 9.55
CA LEU A 75 9.44 0.44 10.57
C LEU A 75 10.35 -0.71 10.13
N LYS A 76 11.57 -0.73 10.68
CA LYS A 76 12.47 -1.88 10.63
C LYS A 76 12.20 -2.80 11.80
#